data_AF-A0A3B4BK28-F1
#
_entry.id   AF-A0A3B4BK28-F1
#
_cell.length_a   1.000
_cell.length_b   1.000
_cell.length_c   1.000
_cell.angle_alpha   90.00
_cell.angle_beta   90.00
_cell.angle_gamma   90.00
#
_symmetry.space_group_name_H-M   'P 1'
#
loop_
_entity.id
_entity.type
_entity.pdbx_description
1 polymer ?
#
loop_
_entity_poly.entity_id
_entity_poly.type
_entity_poly.pdbx_seq_one_letter_code
_entity_poly.pdbx_strand_id
1 'polypeptide(L)'
;MPPKKHHLKTKGANVSSSLDLESEDISLETTVPTAEEVSSSDELRDGSQRVTRQLLERKEMQHSIQLLKIEMSQKNLLLDNMKADHMTKVEELEERLNDALHQKQVLALRLDSQLKLAQEENKKQQALRKQEMDTIMLRQKQLEETNRQLCDKAGELRRSLRNLDISQARYEELKDIPEDKQTIQEYVSVLFYDMVNPLRTQVTELTLKNGCLSEELDIHRTQMKSLMEVTNFIVTGVTYAKMLMLFRSVFV
;
A
#
# COMPACT_ATOMS: atom_id res chain seq x y z
N MET A 1 13.12 7.46 42.78
CA MET A 1 13.76 7.78 44.08
C MET A 1 14.27 9.23 44.04
N PRO A 2 14.17 10.00 45.15
CA PRO A 2 14.24 11.47 45.17
C PRO A 2 15.56 12.02 45.76
N PRO A 3 15.69 13.36 45.80
CA PRO A 3 16.03 14.06 47.07
C PRO A 3 14.99 15.20 47.32
N LYS A 4 14.28 15.33 48.46
CA LYS A 4 14.65 15.72 49.86
C LYS A 4 15.73 16.82 49.93
N LYS A 5 15.68 17.86 50.76
CA LYS A 5 14.73 18.58 51.64
C LYS A 5 15.63 19.64 52.31
N HIS A 6 15.22 20.90 52.47
CA HIS A 6 15.61 21.82 53.56
C HIS A 6 14.95 23.18 53.27
N HIS A 7 14.38 23.97 54.19
CA HIS A 7 13.88 23.81 55.56
C HIS A 7 13.46 25.22 56.02
N LEU A 8 12.33 25.37 56.72
CA LEU A 8 12.01 26.42 57.74
C LEU A 8 11.90 27.88 57.21
N LYS A 9 11.02 28.78 57.67
CA LYS A 9 10.20 28.87 58.88
C LYS A 9 9.18 30.02 58.72
N THR A 10 7.92 29.73 59.08
CA THR A 10 6.99 30.49 59.95
C THR A 10 6.82 32.02 59.87
N LYS A 11 5.51 32.36 60.01
CA LYS A 11 4.87 33.35 60.93
C LYS A 11 4.60 34.75 60.40
N GLY A 12 3.33 35.14 60.48
CA GLY A 12 2.89 36.53 60.53
C GLY A 12 1.47 36.77 60.04
N ALA A 13 0.46 36.14 60.66
CA ALA A 13 -0.81 36.84 60.82
C ALA A 13 -0.60 37.97 61.85
N ASN A 14 -1.37 39.06 61.71
CA ASN A 14 -1.48 40.28 62.54
C ASN A 14 -1.05 41.52 61.75
N VAL A 15 -1.66 42.70 61.81
CA VAL A 15 -2.81 43.28 62.53
C VAL A 15 -3.09 44.61 61.80
N SER A 16 -4.33 45.06 61.87
CA SER A 16 -4.87 46.37 61.48
C SER A 16 -3.97 47.60 61.69
N SER A 17 -4.11 48.58 60.80
CA SER A 17 -4.13 50.03 61.11
C SER A 17 -4.85 50.72 59.95
N SER A 18 -6.16 51.00 60.02
CA SER A 18 -6.71 52.18 60.69
C SER A 18 -5.69 53.30 60.81
N LEU A 19 -5.63 54.14 59.77
CA LEU A 19 -5.00 55.45 59.86
C LEU A 19 -6.08 56.46 59.49
N ASP A 20 -6.60 57.02 60.57
CA ASP A 20 -7.38 58.23 60.64
C ASP A 20 -6.82 59.28 59.69
N LEU A 21 -7.58 59.61 58.65
CA LEU A 21 -7.50 60.93 58.07
C LEU A 21 -8.39 61.80 58.92
N GLU A 22 -7.79 62.32 60.00
CA GLU A 22 -8.26 63.50 60.70
C GLU A 22 -8.59 64.56 59.65
N SER A 23 -9.89 64.75 59.44
CA SER A 23 -10.44 65.94 58.84
C SER A 23 -10.06 67.12 59.73
N GLU A 24 -8.98 67.81 59.40
CA GLU A 24 -8.77 69.17 59.87
C GLU A 24 -9.90 70.02 59.26
N ASP A 25 -10.97 70.19 60.05
CA ASP A 25 -11.90 71.31 59.95
C ASP A 25 -11.06 72.60 60.00
N ILE A 26 -10.73 73.16 58.85
CA ILE A 26 -10.26 74.54 58.77
C ILE A 26 -11.49 75.41 58.97
N SER A 27 -11.78 75.67 60.24
CA SER A 27 -12.69 76.71 60.69
C SER A 27 -12.34 78.02 59.96
N LEU A 28 -13.21 78.44 59.05
CA LEU A 28 -13.18 79.73 58.39
C LEU A 28 -13.64 80.80 59.37
N GLU A 29 -12.79 81.12 60.35
CA GLU A 29 -13.02 82.24 61.26
C GLU A 29 -12.73 83.56 60.51
N THR A 30 -13.81 84.17 60.00
CA THR A 30 -13.82 85.57 59.58
C THR A 30 -13.75 86.43 60.84
N THR A 31 -12.55 86.86 61.22
CA THR A 31 -12.40 87.94 62.19
C THR A 31 -12.46 89.28 61.45
N VAL A 32 -13.60 89.96 61.61
CA VAL A 32 -13.78 91.38 61.28
C VAL A 32 -12.89 92.20 62.22
N PRO A 33 -11.98 93.07 61.74
CA PRO A 33 -11.25 93.97 62.62
C PRO A 33 -12.23 95.04 63.12
N THR A 34 -12.62 94.93 64.39
CA THR A 34 -13.28 96.01 65.12
C THR A 34 -12.23 97.10 65.35
N ALA A 35 -12.45 98.25 64.74
CA ALA A 35 -11.72 99.47 65.03
C ALA A 35 -11.99 99.89 66.49
N GLU A 36 -10.96 100.35 67.19
CA GLU A 36 -11.04 101.54 68.04
C GLU A 36 -9.63 102.08 68.34
N GLU A 37 -9.58 103.40 68.48
CA GLU A 37 -8.46 104.31 68.23
C GLU A 37 -7.32 104.26 69.27
N VAL A 38 -6.10 104.63 68.88
CA VAL A 38 -5.40 105.91 69.18
C VAL A 38 -3.92 105.76 68.76
N SER A 39 -3.40 106.72 67.97
CA SER A 39 -2.08 107.37 68.19
C SER A 39 -1.28 107.67 66.92
N SER A 40 -0.87 108.94 66.86
CA SER A 40 -0.09 109.66 65.85
C SER A 40 1.40 109.24 65.85
N SER A 41 1.96 108.87 64.69
CA SER A 41 3.35 109.18 64.27
C SER A 41 3.66 108.63 62.87
N ASP A 42 4.22 109.48 61.99
CA ASP A 42 4.37 109.31 60.54
C ASP A 42 5.60 108.46 60.10
N GLU A 43 6.18 107.66 61.00
CA GLU A 43 7.34 106.79 60.73
C GLU A 43 6.98 105.28 60.70
N LEU A 44 5.73 104.91 61.03
CA LEU A 44 5.27 103.50 61.07
C LEU A 44 4.64 103.00 59.74
N ARG A 45 4.47 103.87 58.75
CA ARG A 45 3.78 103.56 57.48
C ARG A 45 4.58 102.59 56.58
N ASP A 46 5.91 102.72 56.52
CA ASP A 46 6.78 101.84 55.70
C ASP A 46 6.89 100.42 56.28
N GLY A 47 6.97 100.29 57.61
CA GLY A 47 6.97 99.00 58.30
C GLY A 47 5.66 98.23 58.12
N SER A 48 4.51 98.90 58.28
CA SER A 48 3.19 98.28 58.10
C SER A 48 2.95 97.83 56.66
N GLN A 49 3.34 98.62 55.65
CA GLN A 49 3.22 98.27 54.23
C GLN A 49 4.13 97.10 53.83
N ARG A 50 5.36 97.05 54.34
CA ARG A 50 6.26 95.91 54.11
C ARG A 50 5.72 94.62 54.72
N VAL A 51 5.16 94.69 55.93
CA VAL A 51 4.53 93.53 56.59
C VAL A 51 3.30 93.06 55.81
N THR A 52 2.48 93.96 55.26
CA THR A 52 1.32 93.56 54.43
C THR A 52 1.74 92.95 53.10
N ARG A 53 2.78 93.47 52.45
CA ARG A 53 3.33 92.89 51.21
C ARG A 53 3.91 91.49 51.44
N GLN A 54 4.72 91.32 52.49
CA GLN A 54 5.27 90.02 52.86
C GLN A 54 4.18 88.99 53.19
N LEU A 55 3.09 89.44 53.84
CA LEU A 55 1.94 88.59 54.13
C LEU A 55 1.20 88.16 52.85
N LEU A 56 1.07 89.06 51.87
CA LEU A 56 0.45 88.77 50.59
C LEU A 56 1.29 87.77 49.77
N GLU A 57 2.59 88.02 49.65
CA GLU A 57 3.54 87.11 48.99
C GLU A 57 3.54 85.72 49.65
N ARG A 58 3.49 85.66 50.99
CA ARG A 58 3.35 84.39 51.72
C ARG A 58 2.05 83.66 51.37
N LYS A 59 0.93 84.36 51.26
CA LYS A 59 -0.37 83.77 50.88
C LYS A 59 -0.37 83.28 49.43
N GLU A 60 0.24 84.03 48.51
CA GLU A 60 0.40 83.61 47.12
C GLU A 60 1.25 82.33 47.01
N MET A 61 2.41 82.30 47.67
CA MET A 61 3.26 81.12 47.73
C MET A 61 2.55 79.92 48.35
N GLN A 62 1.78 80.13 49.42
CA GLN A 62 0.97 79.08 50.05
C GLN A 62 -0.08 78.52 49.09
N HIS A 63 -0.76 79.38 48.33
CA HIS A 63 -1.72 78.97 47.32
C HIS A 63 -1.05 78.18 46.18
N SER A 64 0.10 78.64 45.67
CA SER A 64 0.88 77.91 44.66
C SER A 64 1.30 76.52 45.13
N ILE A 65 1.71 76.39 46.39
CA ILE A 65 2.03 75.08 46.99
C ILE A 65 0.79 74.18 47.04
N GLN A 66 -0.38 74.71 47.39
CA GLN A 66 -1.62 73.94 47.40
C GLN A 66 -2.00 73.44 46.00
N LEU A 67 -1.89 74.29 44.98
CA LEU A 67 -2.14 73.90 43.58
C LEU A 67 -1.19 72.78 43.14
N LEU A 68 0.10 72.90 43.45
CA LEU A 68 1.09 71.86 43.13
C LEU A 68 0.80 70.54 43.87
N LYS A 69 0.33 70.59 45.12
CA LYS A 69 -0.07 69.38 45.86
C LYS A 69 -1.26 68.69 45.20
N ILE A 70 -2.25 69.46 44.72
CA ILE A 70 -3.41 68.91 44.00
C ILE A 70 -2.98 68.32 42.65
N GLU A 71 -2.15 69.03 41.89
CA GLU A 71 -1.66 68.51 40.61
C GLU A 71 -0.84 67.23 40.81
N MET A 72 0.00 67.18 41.84
CA MET A 72 0.77 65.99 42.19
C MET A 72 -0.14 64.81 42.58
N SER A 73 -1.18 65.05 43.40
CA SER A 73 -2.11 63.98 43.79
C SER A 73 -2.92 63.47 42.60
N GLN A 74 -3.34 64.35 41.68
CA GLN A 74 -4.01 63.96 40.44
C GLN A 74 -3.10 63.11 39.54
N LYS A 75 -1.83 63.51 39.37
CA LYS A 75 -0.85 62.71 38.60
C LYS A 75 -0.59 61.35 39.24
N ASN A 76 -0.50 61.28 40.57
CA ASN A 76 -0.36 60.01 41.29
C ASN A 76 -1.58 59.10 41.08
N LEU A 77 -2.80 59.65 41.18
CA LEU A 77 -4.02 58.89 40.92
C LEU A 77 -4.06 58.33 39.49
N LEU A 78 -3.63 59.13 38.50
CA LEU A 78 -3.53 58.69 37.12
C LEU A 78 -2.52 57.54 36.95
N LEU A 79 -1.34 57.65 37.58
CA LEU A 79 -0.34 56.59 37.57
C LEU A 79 -0.87 55.30 38.18
N ASP A 80 -1.57 55.39 39.31
CA ASP A 80 -2.15 54.22 39.99
C ASP A 80 -3.25 53.56 39.13
N ASN A 81 -4.09 54.36 38.47
CA ASN A 81 -5.09 53.86 37.54
C ASN A 81 -4.46 53.15 36.34
N MET A 82 -3.48 53.77 35.68
CA MET A 82 -2.74 53.15 34.57
C MET A 82 -2.03 51.86 35.01
N LYS A 83 -1.48 51.83 36.23
CA LYS A 83 -0.85 50.62 36.78
C LYS A 83 -1.87 49.52 36.99
N ALA A 84 -3.06 49.82 37.52
CA ALA A 84 -4.14 48.85 37.69
C ALA A 84 -4.62 48.29 36.35
N ASP A 85 -4.78 49.14 35.34
CA ASP A 85 -5.15 48.72 33.97
C ASP A 85 -4.08 47.81 33.36
N HIS A 86 -2.80 48.16 33.50
CA HIS A 86 -1.70 47.33 33.01
C HIS A 86 -1.61 45.99 33.75
N MET A 87 -1.80 45.97 35.08
CA MET A 87 -1.82 44.73 35.85
C MET A 87 -2.95 43.81 35.40
N THR A 88 -4.16 44.35 35.26
CA THR A 88 -5.31 43.61 34.71
C THR A 88 -4.99 43.08 33.32
N LYS A 89 -4.33 43.88 32.48
CA LYS A 89 -3.98 43.45 31.13
C LYS A 89 -2.95 42.32 31.11
N VAL A 90 -2.00 42.33 32.03
CA VAL A 90 -1.02 41.25 32.19
C VAL A 90 -1.73 39.96 32.58
N GLU A 91 -2.63 40.00 33.56
CA GLU A 91 -3.40 38.84 34.01
C GLU A 91 -4.24 38.23 32.87
N GLU A 92 -4.94 39.06 32.08
CA GLU A 92 -5.68 38.59 30.90
C GLU A 92 -4.78 37.91 29.85
N LEU A 93 -3.58 38.47 29.62
CA LEU A 93 -2.64 37.92 28.64
C LEU A 93 -2.03 36.61 29.12
N GLU A 94 -1.76 36.49 30.42
CA GLU A 94 -1.28 35.26 31.04
C GLU A 94 -2.34 34.14 30.97
N GLU A 95 -3.61 34.45 31.24
CA GLU A 95 -4.71 33.49 31.09
C GLU A 95 -4.82 33.00 29.64
N ARG A 96 -4.82 33.92 28.67
CA ARG A 96 -4.86 33.56 27.23
C ARG A 96 -3.66 32.73 26.79
N LEU A 97 -2.48 33.02 27.32
CA LEU A 97 -1.28 32.23 27.05
C LEU A 97 -1.43 30.81 27.59
N ASN A 98 -1.92 30.67 28.83
CA ASN A 98 -2.15 29.37 29.46
C ASN A 98 -3.19 28.55 28.67
N ASP A 99 -4.28 29.16 28.21
CA ASP A 99 -5.27 28.51 27.36
C ASP A 99 -4.67 28.03 26.03
N ALA A 100 -3.88 28.89 25.38
CA ALA A 100 -3.22 28.54 24.12
C ALA A 100 -2.22 27.39 24.30
N LEU A 101 -1.47 27.36 25.41
CA LEU A 101 -0.56 26.27 25.76
C LEU A 101 -1.32 24.97 26.03
N HIS A 102 -2.44 25.04 26.76
CA HIS A 102 -3.28 23.88 27.01
C HIS A 102 -3.85 23.29 25.71
N GLN A 103 -4.41 24.14 24.84
CA GLN A 103 -4.91 23.72 23.52
C GLN A 103 -3.82 23.07 22.68
N LYS A 104 -2.61 23.67 22.63
CA LYS A 104 -1.45 23.10 21.93
C LYS A 104 -1.11 21.71 22.46
N GLN A 105 -1.10 21.52 23.78
CA GLN A 105 -0.78 20.23 24.38
C GLN A 105 -1.83 19.17 24.03
N VAL A 106 -3.12 19.52 24.11
CA VAL A 106 -4.22 18.61 23.72
C VAL A 106 -4.11 18.20 22.26
N LEU A 107 -3.83 19.15 21.36
CA LEU A 107 -3.67 18.87 19.93
C LEU A 107 -2.44 17.98 19.67
N ALA A 108 -1.32 18.24 20.35
CA ALA A 108 -0.11 17.41 20.22
C ALA A 108 -0.38 15.95 20.65
N LEU A 109 -1.08 15.74 21.77
CA LEU A 109 -1.45 14.41 22.24
C LEU A 109 -2.41 13.70 21.27
N ARG A 110 -3.39 14.42 20.71
CA ARG A 110 -4.30 13.87 19.69
C ARG A 110 -3.54 13.44 18.44
N LEU A 111 -2.61 14.26 17.97
CA LEU A 111 -1.81 13.95 16.80
C LEU A 111 -0.90 12.73 17.04
N ASP A 112 -0.23 12.67 18.19
CA ASP A 112 0.62 11.52 18.56
C ASP A 112 -0.20 10.22 18.64
N SER A 113 -1.39 10.28 19.24
CA SER A 113 -2.31 9.14 19.29
C SER A 113 -2.75 8.68 17.88
N GLN A 114 -3.13 9.61 17.01
CA GLN A 114 -3.50 9.28 15.63
C GLN A 114 -2.34 8.69 14.84
N LEU A 115 -1.12 9.21 15.02
CA LEU A 115 0.07 8.69 14.38
C LEU A 115 0.38 7.26 14.85
N LYS A 116 0.30 6.99 16.16
CA LYS A 116 0.50 5.65 16.72
C LYS A 116 -0.51 4.65 16.17
N LEU A 117 -1.80 4.99 16.20
CA LEU A 117 -2.85 4.15 15.65
C LEU A 117 -2.65 3.87 14.15
N ALA A 118 -2.31 4.88 13.36
CA ALA A 118 -2.04 4.72 11.93
C ALA A 118 -0.82 3.82 11.68
N GLN A 119 0.24 3.95 12.47
CA GLN A 119 1.43 3.10 12.37
C GLN A 119 1.14 1.65 12.74
N GLU A 120 0.38 1.41 13.82
CA GLU A 120 -0.01 0.07 14.25
C GLU A 120 -0.90 -0.62 13.21
N GLU A 121 -1.89 0.10 12.68
CA GLU A 121 -2.78 -0.42 11.64
C GLU A 121 -2.01 -0.73 10.35
N ASN A 122 -1.09 0.14 9.93
CA ASN A 122 -0.26 -0.11 8.76
C ASN A 122 0.61 -1.37 8.92
N LYS A 123 1.24 -1.53 10.09
CA LYS A 123 2.02 -2.74 10.42
C LYS A 123 1.16 -4.00 10.38
N LYS A 124 -0.05 -3.94 10.94
CA LYS A 124 -1.01 -5.06 10.92
C LYS A 124 -1.41 -5.42 9.49
N GLN A 125 -1.76 -4.43 8.67
CA GLN A 125 -2.11 -4.64 7.27
C GLN A 125 -0.93 -5.15 6.44
N GLN A 126 0.29 -4.70 6.72
CA GLN A 126 1.49 -5.21 6.07
C GLN A 126 1.76 -6.67 6.44
N ALA A 127 1.59 -7.04 7.70
CA ALA A 127 1.74 -8.42 8.16
C ALA A 127 0.69 -9.35 7.51
N LEU A 128 -0.57 -8.92 7.45
CA LEU A 128 -1.65 -9.66 6.79
C LEU A 128 -1.33 -9.88 5.31
N ARG A 129 -1.00 -8.81 4.57
CA ARG A 129 -0.66 -8.90 3.15
C ARG A 129 0.53 -9.82 2.89
N LYS A 130 1.52 -9.81 3.78
CA LYS A 130 2.67 -10.72 3.69
C LYS A 130 2.23 -12.18 3.86
N GLN A 131 1.39 -12.47 4.86
CA GLN A 131 0.86 -13.81 5.09
C GLN A 131 0.03 -14.32 3.90
N GLU A 132 -0.83 -13.46 3.35
CA GLU A 132 -1.63 -13.78 2.15
C GLU A 132 -0.72 -14.06 0.95
N MET A 133 0.29 -13.22 0.72
CA MET A 133 1.28 -13.41 -0.33
C MET A 133 2.03 -14.75 -0.17
N ASP A 134 2.50 -15.07 1.03
CA ASP A 134 3.23 -16.31 1.30
C ASP A 134 2.33 -17.55 1.04
N THR A 135 1.05 -17.45 1.38
CA THR A 135 0.05 -18.51 1.11
C THR A 135 -0.18 -18.71 -0.39
N ILE A 136 -0.34 -17.61 -1.15
CA ILE A 136 -0.50 -17.65 -2.60
C ILE A 136 0.74 -18.24 -3.26
N MET A 137 1.94 -17.80 -2.85
CA MET A 137 3.20 -18.31 -3.40
C MET A 137 3.37 -19.81 -3.13
N LEU A 138 3.05 -20.27 -1.91
CA LEU A 138 3.10 -21.69 -1.58
C LEU A 138 2.15 -22.49 -2.47
N ARG A 139 0.92 -22.00 -2.65
CA ARG A 139 -0.06 -22.65 -3.52
C ARG A 139 0.38 -22.67 -4.97
N GLN A 140 0.94 -21.57 -5.47
CA GLN A 140 1.47 -21.48 -6.83
C GLN A 140 2.59 -22.49 -7.04
N LYS A 141 3.55 -22.60 -6.10
CA LYS A 141 4.63 -23.59 -6.17
C LYS A 141 4.10 -25.02 -6.24
N GLN A 142 3.10 -25.36 -5.43
CA GLN A 142 2.46 -26.68 -5.49
C GLN A 142 1.81 -26.92 -6.85
N LEU A 143 1.09 -25.93 -7.40
CA LEU A 143 0.47 -26.06 -8.71
C LEU A 143 1.51 -26.24 -9.83
N GLU A 144 2.58 -25.48 -9.81
CA GLU A 144 3.69 -25.61 -10.77
C GLU A 144 4.35 -26.99 -10.69
N GLU A 145 4.55 -27.52 -9.48
CA GLU A 145 5.07 -28.88 -9.27
C GLU A 145 4.10 -29.94 -9.81
N THR A 146 2.81 -29.85 -9.50
CA THR A 146 1.81 -30.80 -10.01
C THR A 146 1.69 -30.73 -11.53
N ASN A 147 1.76 -29.55 -12.12
CA ASN A 147 1.71 -29.37 -13.57
C ASN A 147 2.94 -30.02 -14.24
N ARG A 148 4.13 -29.79 -13.67
CA ARG A 148 5.36 -30.46 -14.12
C ARG A 148 5.23 -31.98 -14.07
N GLN A 149 4.74 -32.53 -12.95
CA GLN A 149 4.50 -33.97 -12.82
C GLN A 149 3.48 -34.49 -13.85
N LEU A 150 2.42 -33.74 -14.14
CA LEU A 150 1.44 -34.11 -15.17
C LEU A 150 2.06 -34.09 -16.57
N CYS A 151 2.88 -33.10 -16.89
CA CYS A 151 3.61 -33.04 -18.16
C CYS A 151 4.58 -34.22 -18.31
N ASP A 152 5.29 -34.58 -17.24
CA ASP A 152 6.21 -35.72 -17.22
C ASP A 152 5.45 -37.03 -17.44
N LYS A 153 4.36 -37.26 -16.69
CA LYS A 153 3.47 -38.43 -16.85
C LYS A 153 2.85 -38.50 -18.26
N ALA A 154 2.40 -37.38 -18.82
CA ALA A 154 1.88 -37.33 -20.18
C ALA A 154 2.98 -37.62 -21.23
N GLY A 155 4.22 -37.20 -20.95
CA GLY A 155 5.40 -37.56 -21.73
C GLY A 155 5.70 -39.06 -21.67
N GLU A 156 5.68 -39.65 -20.49
CA GLU A 156 5.85 -41.09 -20.27
C GLU A 156 4.77 -41.89 -21.00
N LEU A 157 3.50 -41.49 -20.86
CA LEU A 157 2.38 -42.13 -21.57
C LEU A 157 2.56 -42.06 -23.09
N ARG A 158 2.96 -40.92 -23.64
CA ARG A 158 3.27 -40.82 -25.09
C ARG A 158 4.42 -41.72 -25.53
N ARG A 159 5.38 -42.02 -24.66
CA ARG A 159 6.49 -42.95 -24.97
C ARG A 159 6.03 -44.40 -24.85
N SER A 160 5.24 -44.73 -23.84
CA SER A 160 4.72 -46.09 -23.64
C SER A 160 3.77 -46.51 -24.77
N LEU A 161 2.97 -45.57 -25.29
CA LEU A 161 2.07 -45.82 -26.42
C LEU A 161 2.77 -45.92 -27.80
N ARG A 162 4.10 -45.85 -27.89
CA ARG A 162 4.80 -46.01 -29.18
C ARG A 162 4.85 -47.45 -29.67
N ASN A 163 4.91 -48.41 -28.76
CA ASN A 163 5.05 -49.83 -29.07
C ASN A 163 3.86 -50.60 -28.48
N LEU A 164 2.81 -50.73 -29.31
CA LEU A 164 1.54 -51.38 -28.95
C LEU A 164 1.36 -52.76 -29.57
N ASP A 165 2.34 -53.21 -30.38
CA ASP A 165 2.29 -54.54 -30.99
C ASP A 165 2.44 -55.61 -29.89
N ILE A 166 1.38 -56.39 -29.71
CA ILE A 166 1.31 -57.51 -28.76
C ILE A 166 1.12 -58.84 -29.50
N SER A 167 1.55 -59.93 -28.89
CA SER A 167 1.31 -61.28 -29.41
C SER A 167 -0.14 -61.72 -29.18
N GLN A 168 -0.63 -62.68 -29.97
CA GLN A 168 -1.98 -63.26 -29.81
C GLN A 168 -2.21 -63.80 -28.40
N ALA A 169 -1.24 -64.54 -27.85
CA ALA A 169 -1.32 -65.08 -26.49
C ALA A 169 -1.48 -63.96 -25.44
N ARG A 170 -0.74 -62.87 -25.60
CA ARG A 170 -0.81 -61.73 -24.70
C ARG A 170 -2.15 -60.99 -24.85
N TYR A 171 -2.67 -60.87 -26.06
CA TYR A 171 -4.00 -60.31 -26.30
C TYR A 171 -5.11 -61.10 -25.59
N GLU A 172 -5.10 -62.43 -25.67
CA GLU A 172 -6.09 -63.28 -25.00
C GLU A 172 -6.03 -63.12 -23.48
N GLU A 173 -4.84 -63.10 -22.88
CA GLU A 173 -4.65 -62.84 -21.45
C GLU A 173 -5.23 -61.48 -21.02
N LEU A 174 -5.03 -60.44 -21.83
CA LEU A 174 -5.46 -59.08 -21.51
C LEU A 174 -6.94 -58.86 -21.73
N LYS A 175 -7.53 -59.50 -22.73
CA LYS A 175 -8.96 -59.38 -23.07
C LYS A 175 -9.86 -59.87 -21.93
N ASP A 176 -9.40 -60.83 -21.15
CA ASP A 176 -10.14 -61.40 -20.01
C ASP A 176 -10.07 -60.52 -18.75
N ILE A 177 -9.17 -59.53 -18.72
CA ILE A 177 -9.01 -58.61 -17.59
C ILE A 177 -9.96 -57.40 -17.78
N PRO A 178 -10.69 -56.95 -16.75
CA PRO A 178 -11.55 -55.77 -16.85
C PRO A 178 -10.75 -54.46 -17.04
N GLU A 179 -11.28 -53.55 -17.84
CA GLU A 179 -10.64 -52.28 -18.25
C GLU A 179 -10.11 -51.45 -17.07
N ASP A 180 -10.87 -51.36 -15.98
CA ASP A 180 -10.51 -50.58 -14.78
C ASP A 180 -9.21 -51.05 -14.09
N LYS A 181 -8.77 -52.28 -14.37
CA LYS A 181 -7.55 -52.87 -13.81
C LYS A 181 -6.40 -52.89 -14.80
N GLN A 182 -6.65 -52.58 -16.06
CA GLN A 182 -5.62 -52.53 -17.08
C GLN A 182 -4.89 -51.20 -17.02
N THR A 183 -3.59 -51.23 -17.31
CA THR A 183 -2.88 -49.97 -17.56
C THR A 183 -3.37 -49.35 -18.88
N ILE A 184 -3.23 -48.02 -19.03
CA ILE A 184 -3.66 -47.33 -20.27
C ILE A 184 -2.97 -47.94 -21.50
N GLN A 185 -1.69 -48.30 -21.38
CA GLN A 185 -0.95 -48.92 -22.48
C GLN A 185 -1.56 -50.28 -22.86
N GLU A 186 -1.87 -51.11 -21.88
CA GLU A 186 -2.47 -52.43 -22.06
C GLU A 186 -3.84 -52.35 -22.73
N TYR A 187 -4.70 -51.47 -22.21
CA TYR A 187 -6.02 -51.20 -22.78
C TYR A 187 -5.93 -50.76 -24.25
N VAL A 188 -5.06 -49.80 -24.54
CA VAL A 188 -4.86 -49.33 -25.92
C VAL A 188 -4.23 -50.42 -26.81
N SER A 189 -3.39 -51.30 -26.25
CA SER A 189 -2.79 -52.41 -27.01
C SER A 189 -3.82 -53.44 -27.44
N VAL A 190 -4.80 -53.76 -26.59
CA VAL A 190 -5.92 -54.65 -26.94
C VAL A 190 -6.74 -54.06 -28.08
N LEU A 191 -7.14 -52.78 -27.97
CA LEU A 191 -7.88 -52.08 -29.02
C LEU A 191 -7.09 -52.00 -30.34
N PHE A 192 -5.78 -51.74 -30.25
CA PHE A 192 -4.90 -51.70 -31.42
C PHE A 192 -4.82 -53.07 -32.09
N TYR A 193 -4.70 -54.15 -31.32
CA TYR A 193 -4.70 -55.51 -31.82
C TYR A 193 -6.00 -55.84 -32.57
N ASP A 194 -7.15 -55.54 -31.96
CA ASP A 194 -8.48 -55.79 -32.55
C ASP A 194 -8.67 -55.11 -33.90
N MET A 195 -8.16 -53.88 -34.06
CA MET A 195 -8.31 -53.13 -35.30
C MET A 195 -7.25 -53.48 -36.35
N VAL A 196 -5.99 -53.65 -35.94
CA VAL A 196 -4.86 -53.76 -36.87
C VAL A 196 -4.62 -55.20 -37.32
N ASN A 197 -4.86 -56.18 -36.45
CA ASN A 197 -4.57 -57.58 -36.78
C ASN A 197 -5.42 -58.12 -37.96
N PRO A 198 -6.74 -57.86 -38.05
CA PRO A 198 -7.54 -58.27 -39.21
C PRO A 198 -7.10 -57.61 -40.53
N LEU A 199 -6.61 -56.37 -40.47
CA LEU A 199 -6.06 -55.68 -41.64
C LEU A 199 -4.72 -56.30 -42.05
N ARG A 200 -3.85 -56.63 -41.07
CA ARG A 200 -2.58 -57.33 -41.33
C ARG A 200 -2.83 -58.69 -41.99
N THR A 201 -3.79 -59.49 -41.49
CA THR A 201 -4.12 -60.78 -42.11
C THR A 201 -4.60 -60.60 -43.55
N GLN A 202 -5.50 -59.65 -43.80
CA GLN A 202 -6.01 -59.37 -45.15
C GLN A 202 -4.90 -58.91 -46.11
N VAL A 203 -3.96 -58.07 -45.66
CA VAL A 203 -2.78 -57.68 -46.44
C VAL A 203 -1.91 -58.89 -46.76
N THR A 204 -1.65 -59.76 -45.78
CA THR A 204 -0.85 -60.98 -46.02
C THR A 204 -1.53 -61.93 -47.01
N GLU A 205 -2.83 -62.13 -46.90
CA GLU A 205 -3.60 -62.95 -47.84
C GLU A 205 -3.59 -62.38 -49.26
N LEU A 206 -3.81 -61.07 -49.40
CA LEU A 206 -3.77 -60.40 -50.70
C LEU A 206 -2.36 -60.47 -51.31
N THR A 207 -1.32 -60.31 -50.48
CA THR A 207 0.08 -60.43 -50.94
C THR A 207 0.38 -61.84 -51.44
N LEU A 208 -0.08 -62.88 -50.73
CA LEU A 208 0.04 -64.27 -51.17
C LEU A 208 -0.70 -64.52 -52.48
N LYS A 209 -1.96 -64.10 -52.59
CA LYS A 209 -2.76 -64.24 -53.82
C LYS A 209 -2.10 -63.54 -55.00
N ASN A 210 -1.55 -62.34 -54.80
CA ASN A 210 -0.85 -61.61 -55.84
C ASN A 210 0.43 -62.35 -56.29
N GLY A 211 1.15 -62.96 -55.34
CA GLY A 211 2.27 -63.85 -55.64
C GLY A 211 1.85 -65.03 -56.52
N CYS A 212 0.84 -65.79 -56.10
CA CYS A 212 0.33 -66.92 -56.88
C CYS A 212 -0.12 -66.52 -58.29
N LEU A 213 -0.88 -65.42 -58.42
CA LEU A 213 -1.33 -64.92 -59.72
C LEU A 213 -0.16 -64.45 -60.60
N SER A 214 0.88 -63.86 -60.01
CA SER A 214 2.10 -63.50 -60.73
C SER A 214 2.83 -64.73 -61.25
N GLU A 215 2.96 -65.77 -60.42
CA GLU A 215 3.54 -67.06 -60.82
C GLU A 215 2.72 -67.70 -61.95
N GLU A 216 1.39 -67.75 -61.83
CA GLU A 216 0.50 -68.24 -62.88
C GLU A 216 0.67 -67.45 -64.20
N LEU A 217 0.74 -66.13 -64.13
CA LEU A 217 0.98 -65.28 -65.30
C LEU A 217 2.33 -65.57 -65.96
N ASP A 218 3.37 -65.81 -65.18
CA ASP A 218 4.70 -66.14 -65.71
C ASP A 218 4.74 -67.55 -66.33
N ILE A 219 4.02 -68.52 -65.76
CA ILE A 219 3.80 -69.83 -66.37
C ILE A 219 3.06 -69.66 -67.72
N HIS A 220 1.99 -68.87 -67.77
CA HIS A 220 1.26 -68.62 -69.02
C HIS A 220 2.11 -67.88 -70.06
N ARG A 221 2.93 -66.91 -69.65
CA ARG A 221 3.87 -66.21 -70.55
C ARG A 221 4.91 -67.16 -71.12
N THR A 222 5.48 -68.05 -70.31
CA THR A 222 6.47 -69.03 -70.78
C THR A 222 5.84 -70.05 -71.72
N GLN A 223 4.64 -70.56 -71.40
CA GLN A 223 3.86 -71.41 -72.30
C GLN A 223 3.57 -70.70 -73.64
N MET A 224 3.11 -69.45 -73.61
CA MET A 224 2.83 -68.67 -74.82
C MET A 224 4.08 -68.47 -75.69
N LYS A 225 5.23 -68.16 -75.09
CA LYS A 225 6.52 -68.07 -75.80
C LYS A 225 6.86 -69.39 -76.50
N SER A 226 6.72 -70.52 -75.81
CA SER A 226 6.99 -71.83 -76.41
C SER A 226 6.06 -72.16 -77.58
N LEU A 227 4.77 -71.83 -77.49
CA LEU A 227 3.81 -72.01 -78.59
C LEU A 227 4.12 -71.08 -79.77
N MET A 228 4.54 -69.84 -79.52
CA MET A 228 5.02 -68.92 -80.56
C MET A 228 6.26 -69.45 -81.28
N GLU A 229 7.21 -70.05 -80.56
CA GLU A 229 8.39 -70.68 -81.16
C GLU A 229 8.00 -71.86 -82.06
N VAL A 230 7.09 -72.73 -81.61
CA VAL A 230 6.60 -73.88 -82.40
C VAL A 230 5.83 -73.42 -83.64
N THR A 231 4.92 -72.45 -83.49
CA THR A 231 4.16 -71.91 -84.64
C THR A 231 5.07 -71.21 -85.65
N ASN A 232 6.07 -70.46 -85.21
CA ASN A 232 7.08 -69.90 -86.10
C ASN A 232 7.87 -71.00 -86.83
N PHE A 233 8.23 -72.10 -86.15
CA PHE A 233 8.87 -73.25 -86.79
C PHE A 233 7.98 -73.92 -87.84
N ILE A 234 6.68 -74.08 -87.57
CA ILE A 234 5.72 -74.64 -88.54
C ILE A 234 5.51 -73.69 -89.72
N VAL A 235 5.31 -72.39 -89.47
CA VAL A 235 5.10 -71.39 -90.53
C VAL A 235 6.32 -71.31 -91.44
N THR A 236 7.52 -71.26 -90.87
CA THR A 236 8.77 -71.32 -91.65
C THR A 236 8.89 -72.65 -92.40
N GLY A 237 8.57 -73.78 -91.78
CA GLY A 237 8.55 -75.09 -92.47
C GLY A 237 7.57 -75.14 -93.64
N VAL A 238 6.35 -74.60 -93.50
CA VAL A 238 5.33 -74.54 -94.55
C VAL A 238 5.73 -73.58 -95.68
N THR A 239 6.35 -72.44 -95.36
CA THR A 239 6.86 -71.52 -96.39
C THR A 239 8.03 -72.12 -97.17
N TYR A 240 8.95 -72.82 -96.49
CA TYR A 240 10.02 -73.59 -97.15
C TYR A 240 9.44 -74.70 -98.05
N ALA A 241 8.45 -75.46 -97.57
CA ALA A 241 7.79 -76.50 -98.36
C ALA A 241 7.04 -75.93 -99.59
N LYS A 242 6.35 -74.80 -99.44
CA LYS A 242 5.73 -74.08 -100.56
C LYS A 242 6.77 -73.58 -101.57
N MET A 243 7.90 -73.03 -101.10
CA MET A 243 9.01 -72.66 -101.99
C MET A 243 9.54 -73.87 -102.76
N LEU A 244 9.77 -75.00 -102.09
CA LEU A 244 10.24 -76.23 -102.75
C LEU A 244 9.24 -76.75 -103.79
N MET A 245 7.94 -76.72 -103.51
CA MET A 245 6.91 -77.12 -104.49
C MET A 245 6.84 -76.16 -105.69
N LEU A 246 6.94 -74.84 -105.46
CA LEU A 246 7.05 -73.86 -106.54
C LEU A 246 8.30 -74.08 -107.38
N PHE A 247 9.45 -74.33 -106.75
CA PHE A 247 10.70 -74.61 -107.45
C PHE A 247 10.60 -75.87 -108.30
N ARG A 248 9.96 -76.92 -107.77
CA ARG A 248 9.74 -78.19 -108.48
C ARG A 248 8.72 -78.07 -109.63
N SER A 249 7.76 -77.15 -109.52
CA SER A 249 6.77 -76.84 -110.57
C SER A 249 7.33 -75.95 -111.70
N VAL A 250 8.43 -75.25 -111.47
CA VAL A 250 9.08 -74.38 -112.49
C VAL A 250 10.17 -75.12 -113.27
N PHE A 251 10.70 -76.23 -112.74
CA PHE A 251 11.83 -76.99 -113.31
C PHE A 251 11.46 -78.38 -113.87
N VAL A 252 10.17 -78.67 -114.07
CA VAL A 252 9.62 -79.86 -114.76
C VAL A 252 8.62 -79.40 -115.80
#